data_AF-A0A813PML9-F1
#
_entry.id   AF-A0A813PML9-F1
#
_cell.length_a   1.000
_cell.length_b   1.000
_cell.length_c   1.000
_cell.angle_alpha   90.00
_cell.angle_beta   90.00
_cell.angle_gamma   90.00
#
_symmetry.space_group_name_H-M   'P 1'
#
loop_
_entity.id
_entity.type
_entity.pdbx_description
1 polymer ?
#
loop_
_entity_poly.entity_id
_entity_poly.type
_entity_poly.pdbx_seq_one_letter_code
_entity_poly.pdbx_strand_id
1 'polypeptide(L)'
;MYAQIILVFVVLYIDSFITAAPLSINDRMNNGNVISLKIENAETGQAIPSTMHGIILETNINRDDDGGLVDLWMDSQSSISLSNDQPLTSALPVQMEFSINTPSAAASGIRNGGFYGINLLAQNYTTTLFARSLTGSEVSGGKVNFGFSDSSGQTIYGQTTIDAIKAPVNTWFYLTFVITVSTAAPTTKNFFFIEFPEGTQGDFEFNLISCFPSTFNNRPNGARAQQYLNALFGITQLGFWRTDQGDQDLGLIEILAFAEAIGATPVLAVYAGYSLDGKPVPRDQLQPYTDEVIKELDFLTASADDDQMGALRKRLGRSQPFDIRYVEIGNEDFLGPVPSSYGYRWTAFHNALSQRYSYITFIATTTGYISPPPTVDDHDYQVPLYFLERFRRYETVPRPGPKVLAGVVIKSTSYLAQKMFGENLGNFILHSTAANNTMEHQSIRSGQGGDGKLGNLYFVATKRISDNKLIVKLASVDENDILVKAQIQGSTISNTDVAYILTAGSGVNPSKVQNTFTNPNAASIATTPISVTNGVWSMTIPSWSVAVVTLSV
;
A
#
# COMPACT_ATOMS: atom_id res chain seq x y z
N MET A 1 -25.96 -10.69 15.58
CA MET A 1 -26.99 -9.75 15.08
C MET A 1 -26.30 -8.41 14.91
N TYR A 2 -26.43 -7.74 13.76
CA TYR A 2 -25.66 -6.55 13.36
C TYR A 2 -24.13 -6.74 13.27
N ALA A 3 -23.67 -7.11 12.08
CA ALA A 3 -22.32 -6.78 11.62
C ALA A 3 -22.47 -5.69 10.55
N GLN A 4 -22.20 -4.43 10.90
CA GLN A 4 -22.04 -3.37 9.92
C GLN A 4 -20.61 -3.44 9.40
N ILE A 5 -20.44 -4.04 8.22
CA ILE A 5 -19.15 -4.14 7.55
C ILE A 5 -18.92 -2.83 6.80
N ILE A 6 -18.21 -1.90 7.43
CA ILE A 6 -17.79 -0.63 6.84
C ILE A 6 -16.43 -0.90 6.18
N LEU A 7 -16.43 -1.24 4.89
CA LEU A 7 -15.20 -1.39 4.12
C LEU A 7 -14.73 -0.01 3.64
N VAL A 8 -13.57 0.40 4.15
CA VAL A 8 -12.84 1.59 3.71
C VAL A 8 -11.64 1.15 2.89
N PHE A 9 -11.48 1.74 1.72
CA PHE A 9 -10.41 1.41 0.77
C PHE A 9 -9.69 2.70 0.38
N VAL A 10 -8.36 2.76 0.55
CA VAL A 10 -7.59 3.94 0.10
C VAL A 10 -6.74 3.56 -1.10
N VAL A 11 -7.13 4.10 -2.25
CA VAL A 11 -6.84 3.68 -3.61
C VAL A 11 -6.01 4.75 -4.34
N LEU A 12 -4.74 5.02 -4.04
CA LEU A 12 -4.13 6.37 -4.26
C LEU A 12 -4.01 7.11 -5.67
N TYR A 13 -4.75 6.87 -6.77
CA TYR A 13 -4.43 7.30 -8.18
C TYR A 13 -3.81 8.70 -8.47
N ILE A 14 -2.86 8.74 -9.42
CA ILE A 14 -2.32 9.98 -10.03
C ILE A 14 -3.15 10.37 -11.26
N ASP A 15 -3.34 11.67 -11.41
CA ASP A 15 -3.79 12.36 -12.61
C ASP A 15 -3.06 11.92 -13.89
N SER A 16 -3.67 10.99 -14.64
CA SER A 16 -3.43 10.85 -16.08
C SER A 16 -4.76 10.67 -16.82
N PHE A 17 -5.68 11.60 -16.57
CA PHE A 17 -6.83 11.80 -17.43
C PHE A 17 -6.36 11.99 -18.88
N ILE A 18 -6.91 11.20 -19.82
CA ILE A 18 -6.63 11.34 -21.25
C ILE A 18 -7.37 12.58 -21.80
N THR A 19 -6.93 13.76 -21.42
CA THR A 19 -7.36 15.03 -22.02
C THR A 19 -6.51 15.31 -23.26
N ALA A 20 -7.02 14.88 -24.42
CA ALA A 20 -6.57 15.38 -25.71
C ALA A 20 -7.73 16.13 -26.37
N ALA A 21 -8.05 17.31 -25.83
CA ALA A 21 -8.68 18.34 -26.64
C ALA A 21 -7.66 18.82 -27.69
N PRO A 22 -8.07 19.17 -28.91
CA PRO A 22 -7.16 19.74 -29.89
C PRO A 22 -6.77 21.16 -29.44
N LEU A 23 -5.62 21.29 -28.77
CA LEU A 23 -5.02 22.59 -28.50
C LEU A 23 -4.59 23.21 -29.83
N SER A 24 -5.36 24.19 -30.28
CA SER A 24 -4.95 25.09 -31.36
C SER A 24 -3.73 25.91 -30.90
N ILE A 25 -2.89 26.29 -31.86
CA ILE A 25 -1.47 26.62 -31.66
C ILE A 25 -1.16 27.93 -30.86
N ASN A 26 -2.15 28.60 -30.26
CA ASN A 26 -2.03 29.98 -29.78
C ASN A 26 -2.19 30.26 -28.28
N ASP A 27 -2.66 29.35 -27.43
CA ASP A 27 -2.81 29.65 -26.00
C ASP A 27 -1.50 29.43 -25.22
N ARG A 28 -0.86 30.56 -24.86
CA ARG A 28 0.23 30.60 -23.89
C ARG A 28 -0.31 30.72 -22.46
N MET A 29 0.50 30.19 -21.54
CA MET A 29 0.58 30.48 -20.08
C MET A 29 -0.30 29.66 -19.13
N ASN A 30 0.36 29.28 -18.03
CA ASN A 30 -0.19 28.96 -16.70
C ASN A 30 -1.15 27.77 -16.57
N ASN A 31 -0.60 26.56 -16.38
CA ASN A 31 -0.48 25.98 -15.03
C ASN A 31 0.30 24.64 -15.05
N GLY A 32 0.98 24.33 -13.95
CA GLY A 32 1.83 23.14 -13.85
C GLY A 32 1.03 21.87 -13.57
N ASN A 33 0.90 21.00 -14.56
CA ASN A 33 0.27 19.68 -14.42
C ASN A 33 1.35 18.59 -14.34
N VAL A 34 1.44 17.95 -13.17
CA VAL A 34 2.35 16.83 -12.89
C VAL A 34 1.59 15.52 -13.12
N ILE A 35 2.21 14.60 -13.87
CA ILE A 35 1.64 13.29 -14.21
C ILE A 35 2.66 12.20 -13.82
N SER A 36 2.17 11.17 -13.14
CA SER A 36 2.92 9.99 -12.71
C SER A 36 2.04 8.74 -12.91
N LEU A 37 2.59 7.53 -12.70
CA LEU A 37 1.88 6.25 -12.85
C LEU A 37 1.76 5.50 -11.52
N LYS A 38 0.70 4.70 -11.36
CA LYS A 38 0.32 4.00 -10.12
C LYS A 38 0.50 2.48 -10.20
N ILE A 39 0.82 1.89 -9.04
CA ILE A 39 0.98 0.45 -8.83
C ILE A 39 -0.07 -0.09 -7.85
N GLU A 40 -0.43 -1.35 -8.07
CA GLU A 40 -1.28 -2.18 -7.23
C GLU A 40 -0.58 -3.48 -6.92
N ASN A 41 -0.76 -3.96 -5.68
CA ASN A 41 -0.43 -5.32 -5.30
C ASN A 41 -1.74 -6.05 -5.04
N ALA A 42 -1.99 -7.14 -5.76
CA ALA A 42 -3.19 -7.94 -5.65
C ALA A 42 -2.80 -9.42 -5.62
N GLU A 43 -2.53 -9.93 -4.42
CA GLU A 43 -2.70 -11.34 -4.12
C GLU A 43 -3.95 -11.54 -3.27
N THR A 44 -4.52 -12.74 -3.37
CA THR A 44 -5.83 -13.08 -2.83
C THR A 44 -5.84 -13.16 -1.31
N GLY A 45 -6.61 -12.29 -0.66
CA GLY A 45 -7.13 -12.54 0.70
C GLY A 45 -6.08 -12.64 1.81
N GLN A 46 -5.17 -11.68 1.89
CA GLN A 46 -4.43 -11.40 3.13
C GLN A 46 -4.48 -9.92 3.48
N ALA A 47 -4.27 -9.68 4.78
CA ALA A 47 -4.37 -8.40 5.47
C ALA A 47 -3.34 -7.36 4.99
N ILE A 48 -3.29 -6.20 5.66
CA ILE A 48 -2.17 -5.28 5.49
C ILE A 48 -0.90 -6.09 5.81
N PRO A 49 0.11 -6.17 4.92
CA PRO A 49 1.33 -6.85 5.28
C PRO A 49 1.86 -6.18 6.55
N SER A 50 2.05 -6.96 7.62
CA SER A 50 2.51 -6.48 8.95
C SER A 50 3.83 -5.71 8.91
N THR A 51 4.49 -5.70 7.76
CA THR A 51 5.65 -4.90 7.38
C THR A 51 5.36 -3.42 7.05
N MET A 52 4.10 -3.00 6.85
CA MET A 52 3.77 -1.59 6.61
C MET A 52 3.51 -0.84 7.92
N HIS A 53 2.58 -1.31 8.77
CA HIS A 53 2.29 -0.68 10.05
C HIS A 53 3.47 -0.84 11.01
N GLY A 54 3.67 0.16 11.87
CA GLY A 54 4.83 0.25 12.74
C GLY A 54 4.90 -0.82 13.83
N ILE A 55 3.79 -1.50 14.14
CA ILE A 55 3.76 -2.51 15.20
C ILE A 55 4.64 -3.72 14.83
N ILE A 56 5.33 -4.26 15.83
CA ILE A 56 6.23 -5.42 15.67
C ILE A 56 5.74 -6.66 16.44
N LEU A 57 4.65 -6.52 17.19
CA LEU A 57 4.05 -7.58 17.98
C LEU A 57 2.73 -7.99 17.33
N GLU A 58 2.45 -9.29 17.37
CA GLU A 58 1.21 -9.87 16.87
C GLU A 58 0.26 -10.01 18.08
N THR A 59 -0.71 -9.10 18.20
CA THR A 59 -1.28 -8.71 19.50
C THR A 59 -2.76 -8.35 19.51
N ASN A 60 -3.51 -8.53 18.42
CA ASN A 60 -4.92 -8.16 18.37
C ASN A 60 -5.83 -9.26 18.94
N ILE A 61 -5.67 -9.46 20.25
CA ILE A 61 -6.45 -10.35 21.16
C ILE A 61 -7.97 -10.29 20.90
N ASN A 62 -8.48 -9.20 20.32
CA ASN A 62 -9.90 -8.95 20.11
C ASN A 62 -10.44 -9.22 18.71
N ARG A 63 -9.61 -9.20 17.64
CA ARG A 63 -10.11 -9.18 16.24
C ARG A 63 -9.28 -9.95 15.21
N ASP A 64 -8.25 -10.70 15.62
CA ASP A 64 -7.51 -11.58 14.68
C ASP A 64 -8.39 -12.74 14.19
N ASP A 65 -8.43 -12.95 12.86
CA ASP A 65 -9.19 -14.01 12.19
C ASP A 65 -8.76 -15.43 12.63
N ASP A 66 -7.56 -15.55 13.20
CA ASP A 66 -6.95 -16.80 13.68
C ASP A 66 -7.41 -17.23 15.09
N GLY A 67 -8.30 -16.47 15.73
CA GLY A 67 -9.04 -16.92 16.93
C GLY A 67 -8.56 -16.39 18.28
N GLY A 68 -7.82 -15.26 18.30
CA GLY A 68 -7.33 -14.63 19.52
C GLY A 68 -6.00 -15.25 19.98
N LEU A 69 -4.89 -14.59 19.64
CA LEU A 69 -3.53 -15.15 19.59
C LEU A 69 -2.85 -15.40 20.94
N VAL A 70 -3.46 -16.20 21.81
CA VAL A 70 -2.78 -16.70 23.02
C VAL A 70 -1.59 -17.59 22.65
N ASP A 71 -1.71 -18.37 21.56
CA ASP A 71 -0.73 -19.38 21.12
C ASP A 71 0.65 -18.80 20.72
N LEU A 72 0.73 -17.51 20.39
CA LEU A 72 2.00 -16.83 20.09
C LEU A 72 2.71 -16.28 21.33
N TRP A 73 2.05 -16.33 22.48
CA TRP A 73 2.62 -15.94 23.77
C TRP A 73 3.08 -17.21 24.50
N MET A 74 4.37 -17.49 24.41
CA MET A 74 4.98 -18.64 25.07
C MET A 74 5.25 -18.35 26.55
N ASP A 75 4.96 -19.31 27.42
CA ASP A 75 5.40 -19.34 28.82
C ASP A 75 5.90 -20.76 29.19
N SER A 76 6.59 -20.87 30.32
CA SER A 76 7.23 -22.10 30.82
C SER A 76 6.69 -22.67 32.14
N GLN A 77 5.84 -21.95 32.92
CA GLN A 77 5.41 -22.37 34.28
C GLN A 77 3.99 -21.94 34.75
N SER A 78 3.16 -21.38 33.88
CA SER A 78 1.86 -20.75 34.19
C SER A 78 0.77 -21.12 33.17
N SER A 79 -0.41 -20.51 33.28
CA SER A 79 -1.48 -20.63 32.27
C SER A 79 -1.88 -19.27 31.73
N ILE A 80 -2.01 -19.17 30.40
CA ILE A 80 -2.59 -18.02 29.71
C ILE A 80 -3.98 -18.41 29.20
N SER A 81 -4.96 -17.51 29.31
CA SER A 81 -6.31 -17.70 28.82
C SER A 81 -6.92 -16.39 28.29
N LEU A 82 -8.13 -16.48 27.73
CA LEU A 82 -8.92 -15.31 27.32
C LEU A 82 -10.05 -15.07 28.32
N SER A 83 -10.13 -13.85 28.82
CA SER A 83 -11.18 -13.39 29.73
C SER A 83 -12.03 -12.30 29.06
N ASN A 84 -13.30 -12.23 29.44
CA ASN A 84 -14.25 -11.20 29.01
C ASN A 84 -14.96 -10.51 30.20
N ASP A 85 -14.46 -10.71 31.43
CA ASP A 85 -15.01 -10.02 32.60
C ASP A 85 -14.46 -8.59 32.71
N GLN A 86 -15.34 -7.64 33.01
CA GLN A 86 -15.03 -6.20 33.08
C GLN A 86 -14.06 -5.70 31.97
N PRO A 87 -14.40 -5.90 30.67
CA PRO A 87 -13.48 -5.63 29.57
C PRO A 87 -13.07 -4.15 29.50
N LEU A 88 -11.90 -3.88 28.91
CA LEU A 88 -11.32 -2.53 28.84
C LEU A 88 -12.29 -1.52 28.21
N THR A 89 -12.97 -1.90 27.13
CA THR A 89 -14.09 -1.16 26.53
C THR A 89 -15.06 -2.13 25.85
N SER A 90 -16.26 -1.66 25.49
CA SER A 90 -17.17 -2.44 24.63
C SER A 90 -16.64 -2.70 23.21
N ALA A 91 -15.59 -1.98 22.78
CA ALA A 91 -14.90 -2.24 21.51
C ALA A 91 -13.79 -3.28 21.64
N LEU A 92 -13.35 -3.57 22.87
CA LEU A 92 -12.29 -4.53 23.21
C LEU A 92 -12.86 -5.52 24.25
N PRO A 93 -13.83 -6.37 23.86
CA PRO A 93 -14.61 -7.22 24.76
C PRO A 93 -13.83 -8.39 25.38
N VAL A 94 -12.58 -8.62 24.95
CA VAL A 94 -11.71 -9.71 25.40
C VAL A 94 -10.35 -9.15 25.84
N GLN A 95 -9.76 -9.76 26.86
CA GLN A 95 -8.39 -9.53 27.29
C GLN A 95 -7.65 -10.86 27.48
N MET A 96 -6.32 -10.81 27.47
CA MET A 96 -5.48 -11.92 27.89
C MET A 96 -5.42 -11.94 29.42
N GLU A 97 -5.61 -13.10 30.02
CA GLU A 97 -5.39 -13.37 31.44
C GLU A 97 -4.19 -14.31 31.62
N PHE A 98 -3.26 -13.93 32.49
CA PHE A 98 -2.02 -14.65 32.79
C PHE A 98 -2.01 -15.01 34.28
N SER A 99 -2.09 -16.32 34.57
CA SER A 99 -2.34 -16.85 35.91
C SER A 99 -1.14 -17.61 36.48
N ILE A 100 -0.56 -17.08 37.57
CA ILE A 100 0.49 -17.74 38.35
C ILE A 100 -0.14 -18.38 39.60
N ASN A 101 -0.67 -19.61 39.41
CA ASN A 101 -1.49 -20.34 40.40
C ASN A 101 -0.81 -20.63 41.76
N THR A 102 0.52 -20.61 41.83
CA THR A 102 1.32 -20.77 43.05
C THR A 102 2.56 -19.89 42.95
N PRO A 103 3.09 -19.33 44.06
CA PRO A 103 4.31 -18.52 44.05
C PRO A 103 5.40 -19.13 43.18
N SER A 104 5.78 -18.42 42.11
CA SER A 104 6.59 -19.00 41.05
C SER A 104 7.97 -19.42 41.57
N ALA A 105 8.39 -20.66 41.28
CA ALA A 105 9.68 -21.21 41.71
C ALA A 105 10.87 -20.69 40.88
N ALA A 106 10.59 -19.84 39.89
CA ALA A 106 11.53 -19.10 39.07
C ALA A 106 10.83 -17.80 38.59
N ALA A 107 11.53 -16.96 37.83
CA ALA A 107 10.85 -15.94 37.02
C ALA A 107 9.87 -16.62 36.04
N SER A 108 8.72 -15.99 35.78
CA SER A 108 7.67 -16.53 34.90
C SER A 108 7.06 -15.41 34.08
N GLY A 109 6.57 -15.69 32.87
CA GLY A 109 6.18 -14.61 31.98
C GLY A 109 5.92 -15.03 30.55
N ILE A 110 5.34 -14.10 29.80
CA ILE A 110 4.83 -14.33 28.46
C ILE A 110 5.77 -13.73 27.40
N ARG A 111 5.95 -14.43 26.28
CA ARG A 111 6.85 -14.01 25.19
C ARG A 111 6.19 -14.03 23.81
N ASN A 112 6.18 -12.90 23.11
CA ASN A 112 5.64 -12.76 21.76
C ASN A 112 6.78 -12.78 20.72
N GLY A 113 6.67 -13.64 19.71
CA GLY A 113 7.66 -13.76 18.63
C GLY A 113 7.58 -12.69 17.54
N GLY A 114 6.56 -11.83 17.56
CA GLY A 114 6.18 -10.95 16.46
C GLY A 114 5.84 -11.71 15.17
N PHE A 115 5.51 -10.97 14.12
CA PHE A 115 5.13 -11.52 12.82
C PHE A 115 6.29 -12.29 12.15
N TYR A 116 6.36 -13.59 12.40
CA TYR A 116 7.45 -14.49 11.97
C TYR A 116 8.86 -14.06 12.41
N GLY A 117 8.97 -13.31 13.51
CA GLY A 117 10.23 -12.84 14.10
C GLY A 117 10.38 -11.32 14.14
N ILE A 118 11.03 -10.81 15.20
CA ILE A 118 11.29 -9.38 15.41
C ILE A 118 12.69 -9.00 14.90
N ASN A 119 12.80 -8.09 13.93
CA ASN A 119 14.09 -7.52 13.53
C ASN A 119 14.53 -6.40 14.50
N LEU A 120 15.44 -6.73 15.44
CA LEU A 120 15.93 -5.79 16.44
C LEU A 120 17.13 -5.01 15.92
N LEU A 121 16.97 -3.71 15.77
CA LEU A 121 18.02 -2.76 15.42
C LEU A 121 18.47 -1.98 16.66
N ALA A 122 19.65 -1.37 16.61
CA ALA A 122 20.11 -0.47 17.67
C ALA A 122 19.29 0.84 17.66
N GLN A 123 18.21 0.89 18.45
CA GLN A 123 17.29 2.02 18.56
C GLN A 123 16.44 1.92 19.83
N ASN A 124 15.62 2.97 20.04
CA ASN A 124 14.56 2.97 21.04
C ASN A 124 13.27 2.34 20.46
N TYR A 125 12.60 1.55 21.31
CA TYR A 125 11.31 0.94 21.04
C TYR A 125 10.30 1.49 22.05
N THR A 126 9.26 2.15 21.56
CA THR A 126 8.18 2.69 22.41
C THR A 126 7.15 1.59 22.62
N THR A 127 6.91 1.22 23.87
CA THR A 127 5.97 0.17 24.26
C THR A 127 4.81 0.79 25.05
N THR A 128 3.59 0.39 24.70
CA THR A 128 2.37 0.79 25.39
C THR A 128 1.51 -0.44 25.66
N LEU A 129 0.82 -0.50 26.80
CA LEU A 129 -0.18 -1.53 27.06
C LEU A 129 -1.18 -1.07 28.13
N PHE A 130 -2.33 -1.74 28.18
CA PHE A 130 -3.19 -1.74 29.36
C PHE A 130 -2.93 -3.01 30.17
N ALA A 131 -2.76 -2.86 31.48
CA ALA A 131 -2.60 -3.97 32.42
C ALA A 131 -3.47 -3.76 33.66
N ARG A 132 -3.90 -4.85 34.30
CA ARG A 132 -4.42 -4.83 35.67
C ARG A 132 -4.06 -6.12 36.42
N SER A 133 -3.91 -6.02 37.73
CA SER A 133 -3.79 -7.19 38.62
C SER A 133 -5.14 -7.50 39.23
N LEU A 134 -5.53 -8.77 39.31
CA LEU A 134 -6.78 -9.18 39.96
C LEU A 134 -6.63 -9.32 41.48
N THR A 135 -7.75 -9.50 42.16
CA THR A 135 -7.80 -9.60 43.63
C THR A 135 -7.05 -10.84 44.13
N GLY A 136 -6.03 -10.63 44.97
CA GLY A 136 -5.17 -11.70 45.49
C GLY A 136 -3.82 -11.83 44.78
N SER A 137 -3.58 -11.05 43.72
CA SER A 137 -2.33 -11.07 42.97
C SER A 137 -1.22 -10.26 43.65
N GLU A 138 -0.02 -10.83 43.73
CA GLU A 138 1.12 -10.26 44.44
C GLU A 138 2.38 -10.34 43.56
N VAL A 139 2.92 -9.18 43.16
CA VAL A 139 4.18 -9.10 42.41
C VAL A 139 5.36 -9.06 43.39
N SER A 140 6.19 -10.11 43.36
CA SER A 140 7.38 -10.20 44.20
C SER A 140 8.33 -9.01 43.95
N GLY A 141 8.77 -8.33 45.01
CA GLY A 141 9.58 -7.10 44.89
C GLY A 141 8.90 -5.92 44.17
N GLY A 142 7.61 -6.03 43.81
CA GLY A 142 6.80 -4.96 43.24
C GLY A 142 7.14 -4.54 41.80
N LYS A 143 7.91 -5.34 41.05
CA LYS A 143 8.49 -4.94 39.77
C LYS A 143 8.31 -5.99 38.68
N VAL A 144 8.04 -5.54 37.46
CA VAL A 144 7.89 -6.39 36.27
C VAL A 144 8.88 -5.94 35.20
N ASN A 145 9.53 -6.89 34.55
CA ASN A 145 10.50 -6.65 33.48
C ASN A 145 9.82 -6.72 32.11
N PHE A 146 10.16 -5.78 31.24
CA PHE A 146 9.72 -5.75 29.85
C PHE A 146 10.95 -5.61 28.96
N GLY A 147 11.06 -6.39 27.90
CA GLY A 147 12.28 -6.39 27.10
C GLY A 147 12.23 -7.24 25.84
N PHE A 148 13.41 -7.45 25.27
CA PHE A 148 13.60 -8.36 24.14
C PHE A 148 14.70 -9.37 24.43
N SER A 149 14.46 -10.64 24.07
CA SER A 149 15.43 -11.72 24.21
C SER A 149 15.63 -12.50 22.90
N ASP A 150 16.69 -13.31 22.85
CA ASP A 150 16.78 -14.41 21.88
C ASP A 150 15.75 -15.52 22.18
N SER A 151 15.67 -16.52 21.31
CA SER A 151 14.78 -17.68 21.45
C SER A 151 15.07 -18.58 22.66
N SER A 152 16.22 -18.43 23.32
CA SER A 152 16.57 -19.18 24.53
C SER A 152 16.25 -18.41 25.82
N GLY A 153 16.05 -17.09 25.74
CA GLY A 153 15.93 -16.19 26.88
C GLY A 153 17.25 -15.84 27.56
N GLN A 154 18.39 -16.30 27.06
CA GLN A 154 19.70 -16.08 27.69
C GLN A 154 20.33 -14.75 27.28
N THR A 155 20.20 -14.36 26.00
CA THR A 155 20.64 -13.04 25.53
C THR A 155 19.49 -12.05 25.63
N ILE A 156 19.67 -10.98 26.41
CA ILE A 156 18.75 -9.85 26.49
C ILE A 156 19.29 -8.70 25.63
N TYR A 157 18.52 -8.23 24.64
CA TYR A 157 18.91 -7.16 23.71
C TYR A 157 18.56 -5.75 24.22
N GLY A 158 17.56 -5.65 25.10
CA GLY A 158 17.13 -4.43 25.76
C GLY A 158 16.04 -4.75 26.78
N GLN A 159 16.01 -4.02 27.90
CA GLN A 159 15.05 -4.25 28.99
C GLN A 159 14.71 -2.93 29.71
N THR A 160 13.54 -2.88 30.32
CA THR A 160 13.09 -1.84 31.25
C THR A 160 12.26 -2.49 32.36
N THR A 161 12.36 -1.97 33.58
CA THR A 161 11.66 -2.49 34.74
C THR A 161 10.62 -1.48 35.22
N ILE A 162 9.36 -1.90 35.32
CA ILE A 162 8.23 -1.09 35.73
C ILE A 162 7.81 -1.45 37.16
N ASP A 163 7.43 -0.43 37.93
CA ASP A 163 6.93 -0.55 39.29
C ASP A 163 5.43 -0.86 39.27
N ALA A 164 5.09 -2.13 39.51
CA ALA A 164 3.73 -2.66 39.44
C ALA A 164 2.89 -2.33 40.70
N ILE A 165 3.51 -1.96 41.82
CA ILE A 165 2.79 -1.54 43.04
C ILE A 165 1.95 -0.27 42.78
N LYS A 166 2.28 0.50 41.74
CA LYS A 166 1.53 1.69 41.31
C LYS A 166 0.24 1.37 40.53
N ALA A 167 0.05 0.15 40.05
CA ALA A 167 -1.18 -0.25 39.37
C ALA A 167 -2.29 -0.57 40.39
N PRO A 168 -3.49 0.04 40.31
CA PRO A 168 -4.56 -0.29 41.24
C PRO A 168 -5.19 -1.65 40.91
N VAL A 169 -5.46 -2.45 41.94
CA VAL A 169 -6.08 -3.77 41.80
C VAL A 169 -7.47 -3.67 41.14
N ASN A 170 -7.79 -4.64 40.27
CA ASN A 170 -8.99 -4.71 39.42
C ASN A 170 -9.21 -3.48 38.49
N THR A 171 -8.24 -2.58 38.36
CA THR A 171 -8.38 -1.32 37.61
C THR A 171 -7.41 -1.29 36.44
N TRP A 172 -7.91 -1.09 35.23
CA TRP A 172 -7.08 -0.93 34.04
C TRP A 172 -6.13 0.27 34.18
N PHE A 173 -4.83 -0.01 34.10
CA PHE A 173 -3.77 0.99 34.13
C PHE A 173 -3.06 1.05 32.76
N TYR A 174 -2.94 2.25 32.22
CA TYR A 174 -2.22 2.48 30.96
C TYR A 174 -0.72 2.70 31.22
N LEU A 175 0.09 1.86 30.60
CA LEU A 175 1.55 1.93 30.63
C LEU A 175 2.09 2.48 29.31
N THR A 176 3.10 3.35 29.42
CA THR A 176 3.92 3.80 28.30
C THR A 176 5.37 3.91 28.76
N PHE A 177 6.30 3.28 28.05
CA PHE A 177 7.72 3.28 28.36
C PHE A 177 8.57 3.01 27.11
N VAL A 178 9.89 3.13 27.23
CA VAL A 178 10.84 2.94 26.13
C VAL A 178 11.82 1.83 26.50
N ILE A 179 11.92 0.80 25.65
CA ILE A 179 12.98 -0.20 25.71
C ILE A 179 14.10 0.26 24.77
N THR A 180 15.30 0.47 25.30
CA THR A 180 16.48 0.81 24.49
C THR A 180 17.24 -0.46 24.11
N VAL A 181 17.40 -0.70 22.80
CA VAL A 181 18.28 -1.74 22.26
C VAL A 181 19.58 -1.07 21.80
N SER A 182 20.69 -1.37 22.46
CA SER A 182 21.99 -0.72 22.18
C SER A 182 22.75 -1.33 21.01
N THR A 183 22.49 -2.60 20.69
CA THR A 183 23.16 -3.36 19.63
C THR A 183 22.11 -4.18 18.88
N ALA A 184 22.15 -4.15 17.55
CA ALA A 184 21.22 -4.93 16.71
C ALA A 184 21.39 -6.44 16.96
N ALA A 185 20.29 -7.19 16.91
CA ALA A 185 20.34 -8.65 17.01
C ALA A 185 20.90 -9.26 15.71
N PRO A 186 21.64 -10.38 15.79
CA PRO A 186 22.24 -11.01 14.61
C PRO A 186 21.23 -11.81 13.75
N THR A 187 20.01 -12.02 14.24
CA THR A 187 18.93 -12.73 13.53
C THR A 187 17.58 -12.06 13.83
N THR A 188 16.51 -12.49 13.16
CA THR A 188 15.12 -12.08 13.48
C THR A 188 14.43 -12.99 14.49
N LYS A 189 15.08 -14.05 15.00
CA LYS A 189 14.49 -15.02 15.95
C LYS A 189 14.52 -14.49 17.39
N ASN A 190 13.93 -13.32 17.59
CA ASN A 190 13.88 -12.61 18.86
C ASN A 190 12.43 -12.47 19.34
N PHE A 191 12.27 -12.36 20.65
CA PHE A 191 10.97 -12.31 21.32
C PHE A 191 10.88 -11.07 22.19
N PHE A 192 9.72 -10.40 22.18
CA PHE A 192 9.35 -9.45 23.22
C PHE A 192 8.88 -10.24 24.45
N PHE A 193 9.24 -9.82 25.65
CA PHE A 193 8.83 -10.49 26.89
C PHE A 193 8.22 -9.54 27.91
N ILE A 194 7.27 -10.08 28.69
CA ILE A 194 6.78 -9.54 29.96
C ILE A 194 7.12 -10.59 31.02
N GLU A 195 8.01 -10.27 31.95
CA GLU A 195 8.55 -11.21 32.93
C GLU A 195 8.31 -10.72 34.36
N PHE A 196 7.68 -11.60 35.14
CA PHE A 196 7.46 -11.45 36.57
C PHE A 196 8.57 -12.16 37.37
N PRO A 197 9.04 -11.56 38.48
CA PRO A 197 10.08 -12.13 39.31
C PRO A 197 9.60 -13.33 40.13
N GLU A 198 10.56 -14.17 40.52
CA GLU A 198 10.38 -15.34 41.41
C GLU A 198 9.58 -14.99 42.67
N GLY A 199 8.63 -15.87 43.03
CA GLY A 199 7.71 -15.69 44.15
C GLY A 199 6.48 -14.83 43.85
N THR A 200 6.28 -14.40 42.60
CA THR A 200 5.02 -13.76 42.17
C THR A 200 3.88 -14.79 42.15
N GLN A 201 2.65 -14.37 42.46
CA GLN A 201 1.45 -15.20 42.37
C GLN A 201 0.20 -14.40 41.96
N GLY A 202 -0.83 -15.12 41.50
CA GLY A 202 -2.14 -14.58 41.10
C GLY A 202 -2.24 -14.22 39.62
N ASP A 203 -3.28 -13.46 39.29
CA ASP A 203 -3.79 -13.28 37.92
C ASP A 203 -3.59 -11.84 37.43
N PHE A 204 -3.07 -11.72 36.22
CA PHE A 204 -2.73 -10.45 35.59
C PHE A 204 -3.36 -10.39 34.20
N GLU A 205 -4.11 -9.33 33.92
CA GLU A 205 -4.78 -9.16 32.64
C GLU A 205 -4.15 -8.06 31.80
N PHE A 206 -4.07 -8.30 30.49
CA PHE A 206 -3.42 -7.44 29.51
C PHE A 206 -4.30 -7.18 28.29
N ASN A 207 -4.23 -5.96 27.76
CA ASN A 207 -4.94 -5.57 26.54
C ASN A 207 -4.15 -4.49 25.77
N LEU A 208 -4.32 -4.41 24.45
CA LEU A 208 -3.59 -3.52 23.53
C LEU A 208 -2.08 -3.44 23.80
N ILE A 209 -1.40 -4.59 23.86
CA ILE A 209 0.06 -4.61 24.00
C ILE A 209 0.66 -4.20 22.66
N SER A 210 1.22 -3.01 22.57
CA SER A 210 1.82 -2.50 21.34
C SER A 210 3.28 -2.13 21.54
N CYS A 211 4.13 -2.43 20.57
CA CYS A 211 5.52 -1.99 20.56
C CYS A 211 5.89 -1.48 19.17
N PHE A 212 6.49 -0.29 19.13
CA PHE A 212 6.86 0.41 17.90
C PHE A 212 8.36 0.76 17.92
N PRO A 213 9.11 0.50 16.83
CA PRO A 213 10.42 1.09 16.59
C PRO A 213 10.24 2.58 16.23
N SER A 214 11.32 3.24 15.78
CA SER A 214 11.18 4.55 15.14
C SER A 214 10.30 4.44 13.88
N THR A 215 9.16 5.15 13.86
CA THR A 215 8.21 5.15 12.74
C THR A 215 8.58 6.17 11.66
N PHE A 216 8.00 6.03 10.47
CA PHE A 216 8.19 7.01 9.40
C PHE A 216 7.72 8.41 9.83
N ASN A 217 8.57 9.41 9.58
CA ASN A 217 8.43 10.80 10.05
C ASN A 217 8.12 10.94 11.56
N ASN A 218 8.52 9.95 12.38
CA ASN A 218 8.24 9.86 13.82
C ASN A 218 6.74 9.96 14.17
N ARG A 219 5.87 9.52 13.27
CA ARG A 219 4.41 9.56 13.45
C ARG A 219 3.97 8.53 14.51
N PRO A 220 3.26 8.91 15.59
CA PRO A 220 2.62 7.95 16.50
C PRO A 220 1.67 7.04 15.73
N ASN A 221 1.65 5.74 16.07
CA ASN A 221 0.88 4.71 15.34
C ASN A 221 1.18 4.65 13.81
N GLY A 222 2.32 5.19 13.37
CA GLY A 222 2.68 5.32 11.96
C GLY A 222 3.28 4.06 11.34
N ALA A 223 3.61 4.16 10.06
CA ALA A 223 4.27 3.09 9.30
C ALA A 223 5.72 2.82 9.78
N ARG A 224 6.27 1.64 9.45
CA ARG A 224 7.69 1.29 9.71
C ARG A 224 8.65 2.32 9.11
N ALA A 225 9.87 2.40 9.65
CA ALA A 225 10.89 3.34 9.21
C ALA A 225 11.14 3.30 7.68
N GLN A 226 11.55 4.46 7.12
CA GLN A 226 11.76 4.69 5.68
C GLN A 226 12.63 3.63 4.97
N GLN A 227 13.51 2.94 5.70
CA GLN A 227 14.36 1.88 5.16
C GLN A 227 13.55 0.69 4.64
N TYR A 228 12.52 0.28 5.38
CA TYR A 228 11.58 -0.77 4.97
C TYR A 228 10.63 -0.28 3.89
N LEU A 229 10.18 0.98 4.00
CA LEU A 229 9.35 1.61 2.98
C LEU A 229 10.08 1.78 1.64
N ASN A 230 11.39 2.04 1.63
CA ASN A 230 12.19 2.04 0.40
C ASN A 230 12.38 0.64 -0.21
N ALA A 231 12.22 -0.42 0.58
CA ALA A 231 12.31 -1.80 0.12
C ALA A 231 10.97 -2.33 -0.40
N LEU A 232 9.86 -2.03 0.29
CA LEU A 232 8.48 -2.30 -0.16
C LEU A 232 8.04 -1.39 -1.31
N PHE A 233 8.39 -0.11 -1.22
CA PHE A 233 7.93 0.99 -2.06
C PHE A 233 9.15 1.80 -2.56
N GLY A 234 10.11 1.16 -3.22
CA GLY A 234 11.26 1.83 -3.84
C GLY A 234 10.90 2.66 -5.09
N ILE A 235 9.70 3.22 -5.08
CA ILE A 235 9.00 4.01 -6.09
C ILE A 235 8.20 5.03 -5.26
N THR A 236 8.65 6.27 -5.23
CA THR A 236 7.84 7.34 -4.64
C THR A 236 6.58 7.51 -5.49
N GLN A 237 5.45 7.77 -4.82
CA GLN A 237 4.10 7.94 -5.38
C GLN A 237 3.33 6.63 -5.66
N LEU A 238 2.52 6.28 -4.64
CA LEU A 238 1.26 5.52 -4.65
C LEU A 238 1.27 4.00 -4.40
N GLY A 239 0.24 3.57 -3.68
CA GLY A 239 -0.20 2.18 -3.48
C GLY A 239 -1.70 2.12 -3.15
N PHE A 240 -2.25 0.92 -3.01
CA PHE A 240 -3.60 0.68 -2.50
C PHE A 240 -3.52 0.09 -1.10
N TRP A 241 -4.46 0.49 -0.25
CA TRP A 241 -4.52 0.10 1.14
C TRP A 241 -5.93 -0.40 1.44
N ARG A 242 -6.02 -1.66 1.82
CA ARG A 242 -7.22 -2.29 2.36
C ARG A 242 -7.06 -2.31 3.87
N THR A 243 -8.05 -1.85 4.62
CA THR A 243 -8.17 -2.22 6.04
C THR A 243 -9.14 -3.38 6.11
N ASP A 244 -8.64 -4.59 6.31
CA ASP A 244 -9.45 -5.75 6.65
C ASP A 244 -9.67 -5.85 8.17
N GLN A 245 -10.33 -6.92 8.63
CA GLN A 245 -10.90 -6.92 9.98
C GLN A 245 -9.85 -7.15 11.10
N GLY A 246 -8.71 -7.76 10.78
CA GLY A 246 -7.57 -7.94 11.70
C GLY A 246 -6.76 -6.66 11.94
N ASP A 247 -6.39 -5.93 10.88
CA ASP A 247 -5.44 -4.80 10.96
C ASP A 247 -6.09 -3.42 11.15
N GLN A 248 -7.00 -3.30 12.12
CA GLN A 248 -7.68 -2.02 12.41
C GLN A 248 -6.79 -0.96 13.07
N ASP A 249 -5.54 -1.31 13.38
CA ASP A 249 -4.56 -0.38 13.97
C ASP A 249 -3.99 0.62 12.94
N LEU A 250 -4.18 0.41 11.63
CA LEU A 250 -3.81 1.39 10.58
C LEU A 250 -5.05 2.05 9.96
N GLY A 251 -5.55 3.11 10.59
CA GLY A 251 -6.77 3.80 10.16
C GLY A 251 -6.63 4.80 9.00
N LEU A 252 -7.75 5.40 8.60
CA LEU A 252 -7.86 6.46 7.58
C LEU A 252 -6.83 7.58 7.75
N ILE A 253 -6.65 8.06 8.98
CA ILE A 253 -5.75 9.18 9.31
C ILE A 253 -4.28 8.79 9.10
N GLU A 254 -3.91 7.53 9.37
CA GLU A 254 -2.57 6.99 9.22
C GLU A 254 -2.23 6.82 7.74
N ILE A 255 -3.14 6.19 6.99
CA ILE A 255 -2.96 5.89 5.56
C ILE A 255 -2.90 7.18 4.73
N LEU A 256 -3.82 8.13 4.94
CA LEU A 256 -3.86 9.36 4.16
C LEU A 256 -2.70 10.31 4.51
N ALA A 257 -2.26 10.34 5.77
CA ALA A 257 -1.08 11.12 6.13
C ALA A 257 0.23 10.43 5.68
N PHE A 258 0.26 9.10 5.56
CA PHE A 258 1.35 8.41 4.87
C PHE A 258 1.40 8.80 3.40
N ALA A 259 0.25 8.84 2.72
CA ALA A 259 0.14 9.28 1.33
C ALA A 259 0.69 10.72 1.16
N GLU A 260 0.21 11.69 1.95
CA GLU A 260 0.73 13.06 1.92
C GLU A 260 2.25 13.12 2.14
N ALA A 261 2.77 12.35 3.10
CA ALA A 261 4.19 12.34 3.46
C ALA A 261 5.11 11.76 2.35
N ILE A 262 4.58 10.93 1.45
CA ILE A 262 5.30 10.45 0.25
C ILE A 262 4.96 11.26 -1.03
N GLY A 263 4.20 12.35 -0.90
CA GLY A 263 3.77 13.18 -2.03
C GLY A 263 2.74 12.48 -2.94
N ALA A 264 1.97 11.54 -2.39
CA ALA A 264 0.90 10.84 -3.09
C ALA A 264 -0.41 11.63 -3.05
N THR A 265 -1.12 11.68 -4.19
CA THR A 265 -2.55 12.00 -4.20
C THR A 265 -3.34 10.77 -3.73
N PRO A 266 -4.50 10.89 -3.08
CA PRO A 266 -5.38 9.76 -2.79
C PRO A 266 -6.60 9.67 -3.73
N VAL A 267 -7.07 8.45 -3.98
CA VAL A 267 -8.50 8.17 -4.26
C VAL A 267 -9.02 7.37 -3.09
N LEU A 268 -10.23 7.67 -2.66
CA LEU A 268 -10.89 6.94 -1.60
C LEU A 268 -11.97 6.06 -2.22
N ALA A 269 -11.85 4.74 -2.15
CA ALA A 269 -12.95 3.85 -2.48
C ALA A 269 -13.87 3.74 -1.25
N VAL A 270 -15.15 4.03 -1.47
CA VAL A 270 -16.18 4.14 -0.43
C VAL A 270 -17.19 3.00 -0.58
N TYR A 271 -17.71 2.50 0.53
CA TYR A 271 -18.66 1.38 0.52
C TYR A 271 -19.95 1.75 -0.22
N ALA A 272 -20.26 1.02 -1.30
CA ALA A 272 -21.37 1.30 -2.20
C ALA A 272 -22.60 0.38 -2.02
N GLY A 273 -22.82 -0.19 -0.83
CA GLY A 273 -24.01 -1.00 -0.55
C GLY A 273 -23.98 -2.41 -1.16
N TYR A 274 -22.80 -3.01 -1.33
CA TYR A 274 -22.66 -4.43 -1.68
C TYR A 274 -21.48 -5.06 -0.95
N SER A 275 -21.68 -6.28 -0.44
CA SER A 275 -20.68 -7.10 0.24
C SER A 275 -20.52 -8.45 -0.45
N LEU A 276 -19.34 -9.07 -0.33
CA LEU A 276 -19.02 -10.35 -0.99
C LEU A 276 -19.85 -11.56 -0.49
N ASP A 277 -20.77 -11.37 0.48
CA ASP A 277 -21.79 -12.36 0.87
C ASP A 277 -22.92 -12.51 -0.17
N GLY A 278 -22.86 -11.77 -1.28
CA GLY A 278 -23.78 -11.88 -2.40
C GLY A 278 -25.04 -11.01 -2.30
N LYS A 279 -25.18 -10.20 -1.26
CA LYS A 279 -26.41 -9.45 -0.97
C LYS A 279 -26.24 -7.94 -1.17
N PRO A 280 -26.75 -7.36 -2.27
CA PRO A 280 -26.82 -5.91 -2.40
C PRO A 280 -27.88 -5.32 -1.45
N VAL A 281 -27.58 -4.16 -0.88
CA VAL A 281 -28.52 -3.40 -0.06
C VAL A 281 -29.73 -2.97 -0.91
N PRO A 282 -30.98 -3.23 -0.47
CA PRO A 282 -32.18 -2.79 -1.18
C PRO A 282 -32.21 -1.29 -1.46
N ARG A 283 -32.79 -0.87 -2.60
CA ARG A 283 -32.80 0.53 -3.05
C ARG A 283 -33.36 1.51 -2.02
N ASP A 284 -34.40 1.11 -1.31
CA ASP A 284 -35.09 1.85 -0.25
C ASP A 284 -34.31 1.90 1.08
N GLN A 285 -33.21 1.15 1.20
CA GLN A 285 -32.39 1.01 2.40
C GLN A 285 -30.97 1.59 2.21
N LEU A 286 -30.68 2.26 1.09
CA LEU A 286 -29.36 2.83 0.82
C LEU A 286 -29.03 4.10 1.63
N GLN A 287 -30.04 4.85 2.11
CA GLN A 287 -29.84 6.16 2.74
C GLN A 287 -28.82 6.15 3.91
N PRO A 288 -28.86 5.19 4.88
CA PRO A 288 -27.90 5.17 5.98
C PRO A 288 -26.45 5.01 5.52
N TYR A 289 -26.23 4.28 4.42
CA TYR A 289 -24.90 4.05 3.84
C TYR A 289 -24.41 5.27 3.05
N THR A 290 -25.30 5.99 2.35
CA THR A 290 -24.92 7.28 1.74
C THR A 290 -24.61 8.33 2.81
N ASP A 291 -25.35 8.34 3.93
CA ASP A 291 -25.09 9.24 5.06
C ASP A 291 -23.78 8.91 5.78
N GLU A 292 -23.37 7.65 5.80
CA GLU A 292 -22.09 7.19 6.36
C GLU A 292 -20.91 7.65 5.51
N VAL A 293 -20.97 7.49 4.18
CA VAL A 293 -19.96 8.00 3.26
C VAL A 293 -19.88 9.54 3.28
N ILE A 294 -21.00 10.24 3.49
CA ILE A 294 -20.99 11.69 3.71
C ILE A 294 -20.22 12.04 5.00
N LYS A 295 -20.45 11.34 6.11
CA LYS A 295 -19.68 11.56 7.36
C LYS A 295 -18.19 11.25 7.19
N GLU A 296 -17.84 10.22 6.42
CA GLU A 296 -16.46 9.89 6.09
C GLU A 296 -15.81 11.02 5.28
N LEU A 297 -16.45 11.51 4.23
CA LEU A 297 -15.92 12.61 3.42
C LEU A 297 -15.88 13.94 4.18
N ASP A 298 -16.86 14.23 5.03
CA ASP A 298 -16.83 15.39 5.94
C ASP A 298 -15.67 15.26 6.95
N PHE A 299 -15.48 14.07 7.54
CA PHE A 299 -14.35 13.78 8.43
C PHE A 299 -13.01 14.06 7.75
N LEU A 300 -12.86 13.67 6.48
CA LEU A 300 -11.61 13.86 5.74
C LEU A 300 -11.41 15.28 5.18
N THR A 301 -12.48 15.93 4.71
CA THR A 301 -12.37 17.15 3.88
C THR A 301 -12.92 18.42 4.52
N ALA A 302 -13.82 18.34 5.50
CA ALA A 302 -14.48 19.53 6.05
C ALA A 302 -13.57 20.37 6.94
N SER A 303 -13.91 21.66 7.06
CA SER A 303 -13.33 22.59 8.03
C SER A 303 -13.47 22.03 9.44
N ALA A 304 -12.39 22.07 10.22
CA ALA A 304 -12.41 21.58 11.60
C ALA A 304 -13.04 22.56 12.61
N ASP A 305 -13.43 23.75 12.16
CA ASP A 305 -14.04 24.79 12.98
C ASP A 305 -15.55 24.95 12.69
N ASP A 306 -16.03 24.47 11.53
CA ASP A 306 -17.41 24.61 11.07
C ASP A 306 -18.20 23.28 10.98
N ASP A 307 -17.53 22.13 11.07
CA ASP A 307 -18.14 20.80 10.93
C ASP A 307 -17.80 19.84 12.09
N GLN A 308 -18.76 19.00 12.48
CA GLN A 308 -18.61 18.06 13.61
C GLN A 308 -17.57 16.95 13.33
N MET A 309 -17.50 16.46 12.10
CA MET A 309 -16.55 15.43 11.68
C MET A 309 -15.17 16.03 11.43
N GLY A 310 -15.09 17.23 10.85
CA GLY A 310 -13.85 18.01 10.83
C GLY A 310 -13.28 18.26 12.24
N ALA A 311 -14.14 18.62 13.20
CA ALA A 311 -13.75 18.78 14.60
C ALA A 311 -13.32 17.45 15.26
N LEU A 312 -13.93 16.32 14.87
CA LEU A 312 -13.48 14.98 15.29
C LEU A 312 -12.08 14.66 14.76
N ARG A 313 -11.81 14.91 13.47
CA ARG A 313 -10.48 14.76 12.83
C ARG A 313 -9.41 15.57 13.59
N LYS A 314 -9.74 16.82 13.97
CA LYS A 314 -8.90 17.70 14.80
C LYS A 314 -8.63 17.15 16.20
N ARG A 315 -9.63 16.57 16.87
CA ARG A 315 -9.45 15.88 18.17
C ARG A 315 -8.56 14.64 18.07
N LEU A 316 -8.62 13.93 16.94
CA LEU A 316 -7.75 12.77 16.62
C LEU A 316 -6.36 13.18 16.08
N GLY A 317 -5.94 14.43 16.29
CA GLY A 317 -4.58 14.90 15.97
C GLY A 317 -4.38 15.47 14.57
N ARG A 318 -5.42 15.58 13.73
CA ARG A 318 -5.32 16.12 12.36
C ARG A 318 -6.28 17.30 12.14
N SER A 319 -5.80 18.52 12.36
CA SER A 319 -6.60 19.74 12.17
C SER A 319 -6.92 20.01 10.69
N GLN A 320 -5.90 19.95 9.83
CA GLN A 320 -6.05 20.25 8.40
C GLN A 320 -6.87 19.17 7.67
N PRO A 321 -7.73 19.53 6.71
CA PRO A 321 -8.31 18.59 5.75
C PRO A 321 -7.25 17.76 5.01
N PHE A 322 -7.68 16.66 4.39
CA PHE A 322 -6.88 15.90 3.40
C PHE A 322 -7.27 16.33 1.98
N ASP A 323 -6.31 16.29 1.04
CA ASP A 323 -6.56 16.56 -0.40
C ASP A 323 -7.24 15.35 -1.07
N ILE A 324 -8.56 15.20 -0.87
CA ILE A 324 -9.35 14.16 -1.55
C ILE A 324 -9.93 14.73 -2.85
N ARG A 325 -9.29 14.43 -3.99
CA ARG A 325 -9.76 14.84 -5.34
C ARG A 325 -10.51 13.74 -6.10
N TYR A 326 -10.48 12.53 -5.59
CA TYR A 326 -10.96 11.34 -6.27
C TYR A 326 -11.67 10.41 -5.29
N VAL A 327 -12.84 9.90 -5.68
CA VAL A 327 -13.59 8.90 -4.91
C VAL A 327 -14.09 7.81 -5.84
N GLU A 328 -13.82 6.55 -5.51
CA GLU A 328 -14.35 5.39 -6.22
C GLU A 328 -15.58 4.86 -5.47
N ILE A 329 -16.69 4.65 -6.18
CA ILE A 329 -17.95 4.23 -5.55
C ILE A 329 -18.10 2.72 -5.74
N GLY A 330 -17.64 1.96 -4.75
CA GLY A 330 -17.66 0.49 -4.73
C GLY A 330 -16.28 -0.13 -4.94
N ASN A 331 -16.29 -1.41 -5.36
CA ASN A 331 -15.12 -2.17 -5.80
C ASN A 331 -15.65 -3.36 -6.63
N GLU A 332 -15.19 -3.51 -7.86
CA GLU A 332 -15.45 -4.69 -8.71
C GLU A 332 -16.94 -5.05 -8.88
N ASP A 333 -17.84 -4.06 -8.99
CA ASP A 333 -19.29 -4.28 -9.11
C ASP A 333 -19.74 -4.93 -10.44
N PHE A 334 -18.78 -5.38 -11.26
CA PHE A 334 -18.96 -6.27 -12.41
C PHE A 334 -18.99 -7.77 -12.05
N LEU A 335 -18.61 -8.17 -10.83
CA LEU A 335 -18.55 -9.58 -10.41
C LEU A 335 -19.91 -10.15 -9.98
N GLY A 336 -20.15 -11.45 -10.16
CA GLY A 336 -21.30 -12.16 -9.55
C GLY A 336 -22.69 -11.62 -9.94
N PRO A 337 -23.70 -11.63 -9.02
CA PRO A 337 -25.04 -11.07 -9.27
C PRO A 337 -25.09 -9.53 -9.14
N VAL A 338 -24.00 -8.93 -8.66
CA VAL A 338 -23.82 -7.48 -8.43
C VAL A 338 -24.22 -6.57 -9.59
N PRO A 339 -23.94 -6.90 -10.87
CA PRO A 339 -24.08 -5.93 -11.95
C PRO A 339 -25.54 -5.45 -12.11
N SER A 340 -26.50 -6.32 -11.81
CA SER A 340 -27.94 -5.99 -11.77
C SER A 340 -28.31 -4.91 -10.74
N SER A 341 -27.50 -4.75 -9.69
CA SER A 341 -27.74 -3.81 -8.59
C SER A 341 -26.97 -2.50 -8.71
N TYR A 342 -25.81 -2.51 -9.39
CA TYR A 342 -24.90 -1.36 -9.39
C TYR A 342 -25.57 -0.11 -9.97
N GLY A 343 -26.41 -0.25 -11.00
CA GLY A 343 -27.12 0.87 -11.62
C GLY A 343 -27.90 1.75 -10.63
N TYR A 344 -28.60 1.15 -9.65
CA TYR A 344 -29.33 1.93 -8.64
C TYR A 344 -28.45 2.36 -7.47
N ARG A 345 -27.42 1.58 -7.10
CA ARG A 345 -26.47 1.93 -6.04
C ARG A 345 -25.61 3.12 -6.46
N TRP A 346 -24.92 3.04 -7.60
CA TRP A 346 -24.20 4.15 -8.23
C TRP A 346 -25.06 5.41 -8.29
N THR A 347 -26.30 5.31 -8.79
CA THR A 347 -27.17 6.49 -8.90
C THR A 347 -27.47 7.13 -7.54
N ALA A 348 -27.71 6.34 -6.48
CA ALA A 348 -27.96 6.86 -5.14
C ALA A 348 -26.72 7.55 -4.55
N PHE A 349 -25.57 6.86 -4.53
CA PHE A 349 -24.32 7.41 -4.00
C PHE A 349 -23.83 8.61 -4.81
N HIS A 350 -23.72 8.49 -6.13
CA HIS A 350 -23.25 9.58 -6.98
C HIS A 350 -24.13 10.84 -6.85
N ASN A 351 -25.45 10.71 -6.79
CA ASN A 351 -26.33 11.87 -6.63
C ASN A 351 -26.22 12.52 -5.24
N ALA A 352 -26.07 11.73 -4.17
CA ALA A 352 -25.87 12.25 -2.82
C ALA A 352 -24.52 12.98 -2.67
N LEU A 353 -23.46 12.47 -3.31
CA LEU A 353 -22.10 12.96 -3.14
C LEU A 353 -21.75 14.11 -4.11
N SER A 354 -22.09 14.01 -5.39
CA SER A 354 -21.68 14.99 -6.42
C SER A 354 -22.24 16.40 -6.23
N GLN A 355 -23.37 16.54 -5.51
CA GLN A 355 -23.92 17.85 -5.16
C GLN A 355 -23.15 18.54 -4.02
N ARG A 356 -22.61 17.77 -3.06
CA ARG A 356 -21.88 18.26 -1.89
C ARG A 356 -20.39 18.43 -2.15
N TYR A 357 -19.81 17.55 -2.96
CA TYR A 357 -18.37 17.47 -3.22
C TYR A 357 -18.06 17.65 -4.71
N SER A 358 -18.50 18.78 -5.30
CA SER A 358 -18.37 19.05 -6.74
C SER A 358 -16.94 19.19 -7.27
N TYR A 359 -15.94 19.24 -6.38
CA TYR A 359 -14.52 19.22 -6.69
C TYR A 359 -13.92 17.80 -6.77
N ILE A 360 -14.67 16.77 -6.33
CA ILE A 360 -14.25 15.36 -6.38
C ILE A 360 -14.66 14.76 -7.73
N THR A 361 -13.71 14.06 -8.39
CA THR A 361 -14.07 13.16 -9.49
C THR A 361 -14.50 11.82 -8.94
N PHE A 362 -15.75 11.44 -9.23
CA PHE A 362 -16.27 10.12 -8.90
C PHE A 362 -15.94 9.09 -9.99
N ILE A 363 -15.44 7.93 -9.55
CA ILE A 363 -15.01 6.80 -10.37
C ILE A 363 -16.02 5.66 -10.17
N ALA A 364 -16.59 5.16 -11.26
CA ALA A 364 -17.43 3.96 -11.25
C ALA A 364 -16.58 2.71 -11.41
N THR A 365 -17.00 1.59 -10.82
CA THR A 365 -16.28 0.30 -10.91
C THR A 365 -16.72 -0.53 -12.13
N THR A 366 -17.75 -0.10 -12.85
CA THR A 366 -18.19 -0.67 -14.13
C THR A 366 -19.07 0.32 -14.91
N THR A 367 -19.06 0.22 -16.24
CA THR A 367 -19.96 0.97 -17.15
C THR A 367 -21.23 0.22 -17.54
N GLY A 368 -21.32 -1.10 -17.30
CA GLY A 368 -22.32 -1.97 -17.95
C GLY A 368 -23.79 -1.68 -17.64
N TYR A 369 -24.08 -0.88 -16.61
CA TYR A 369 -25.42 -0.72 -16.02
C TYR A 369 -25.75 0.72 -15.63
N ILE A 370 -24.94 1.68 -16.07
CA ILE A 370 -25.04 3.10 -15.71
C ILE A 370 -24.97 3.97 -16.96
N SER A 371 -25.43 5.23 -16.84
CA SER A 371 -25.05 6.25 -17.83
C SER A 371 -23.54 6.48 -17.78
N PRO A 372 -22.87 6.86 -18.89
CA PRO A 372 -21.43 7.05 -18.95
C PRO A 372 -20.90 7.91 -17.78
N PRO A 373 -20.08 7.36 -16.87
CA PRO A 373 -19.56 8.07 -15.71
C PRO A 373 -18.43 9.04 -16.12
N PRO A 374 -18.04 10.00 -15.25
CA PRO A 374 -16.88 10.84 -15.49
C PRO A 374 -15.59 10.02 -15.65
N THR A 375 -15.45 8.96 -14.84
CA THR A 375 -14.32 8.03 -14.86
C THR A 375 -14.82 6.62 -14.53
N VAL A 376 -14.19 5.59 -15.10
CA VAL A 376 -14.46 4.18 -14.79
C VAL A 376 -13.16 3.44 -14.47
N ASP A 377 -13.17 2.59 -13.46
CA ASP A 377 -12.09 1.64 -13.17
C ASP A 377 -12.24 0.34 -13.99
N ASP A 378 -11.13 -0.15 -14.52
CA ASP A 378 -11.04 -1.27 -15.46
C ASP A 378 -9.97 -2.28 -15.00
N HIS A 379 -10.44 -3.47 -14.60
CA HIS A 379 -9.61 -4.54 -14.01
C HIS A 379 -9.38 -5.68 -15.02
N ASP A 380 -8.15 -6.19 -15.11
CA ASP A 380 -7.73 -7.31 -15.97
C ASP A 380 -6.79 -8.27 -15.22
N TYR A 381 -7.33 -9.33 -14.61
CA TYR A 381 -6.54 -10.43 -14.06
C TYR A 381 -6.26 -11.50 -15.13
N GLN A 382 -5.12 -11.40 -15.83
CA GLN A 382 -4.88 -12.16 -17.06
C GLN A 382 -3.43 -12.60 -17.25
N VAL A 383 -3.23 -13.58 -18.14
CA VAL A 383 -1.92 -14.11 -18.54
C VAL A 383 -1.15 -13.12 -19.44
N PRO A 384 0.20 -13.17 -19.49
CA PRO A 384 1.00 -12.20 -20.26
C PRO A 384 0.58 -12.00 -21.73
N LEU A 385 0.18 -13.07 -22.42
CA LEU A 385 -0.27 -13.02 -23.81
C LEU A 385 -1.50 -12.10 -24.01
N TYR A 386 -2.43 -12.08 -23.05
CA TYR A 386 -3.62 -11.23 -23.09
C TYR A 386 -3.26 -9.75 -23.24
N PHE A 387 -2.26 -9.29 -22.48
CA PHE A 387 -1.79 -7.90 -22.51
C PHE A 387 -1.04 -7.57 -23.79
N LEU A 388 -0.29 -8.52 -24.36
CA LEU A 388 0.38 -8.35 -25.65
C LEU A 388 -0.63 -8.22 -26.81
N GLU A 389 -1.71 -9.00 -26.78
CA GLU A 389 -2.81 -8.92 -27.75
C GLU A 389 -3.63 -7.63 -27.58
N ARG A 390 -3.81 -7.15 -26.34
CA ARG A 390 -4.63 -5.98 -25.98
C ARG A 390 -3.83 -4.69 -25.78
N PHE A 391 -2.60 -4.63 -26.27
CA PHE A 391 -1.76 -3.42 -26.31
C PHE A 391 -2.52 -2.19 -26.86
N ARG A 392 -3.50 -2.41 -27.74
CA ARG A 392 -4.35 -1.40 -28.40
C ARG A 392 -5.71 -1.14 -27.73
N ARG A 393 -6.05 -1.79 -26.60
CA ARG A 393 -7.41 -1.80 -26.01
C ARG A 393 -8.02 -0.40 -25.85
N TYR A 394 -7.23 0.56 -25.36
CA TYR A 394 -7.69 1.91 -25.07
C TYR A 394 -7.68 2.88 -26.27
N GLU A 395 -7.28 2.42 -27.46
CA GLU A 395 -7.35 3.20 -28.71
C GLU A 395 -8.80 3.42 -29.17
N THR A 396 -9.65 2.42 -28.98
CA THR A 396 -11.03 2.39 -29.51
C THR A 396 -12.07 3.02 -28.58
N VAL A 397 -11.65 3.51 -27.41
CA VAL A 397 -12.52 4.19 -26.44
C VAL A 397 -13.01 5.52 -27.05
N PRO A 398 -14.34 5.74 -27.20
CA PRO A 398 -14.90 6.94 -27.81
C PRO A 398 -14.51 8.24 -27.11
N ARG A 399 -14.46 9.34 -27.89
CA ARG A 399 -14.13 10.69 -27.40
C ARG A 399 -15.13 11.70 -27.98
N PRO A 400 -15.86 12.47 -27.15
CA PRO A 400 -15.90 12.41 -25.69
C PRO A 400 -16.52 11.09 -25.18
N GLY A 401 -16.08 10.64 -24.01
CA GLY A 401 -16.51 9.41 -23.35
C GLY A 401 -15.97 9.35 -21.91
N PRO A 402 -16.29 8.30 -21.14
CA PRO A 402 -15.72 8.10 -19.81
C PRO A 402 -14.20 8.11 -19.88
N LYS A 403 -13.54 8.79 -18.94
CA LYS A 403 -12.10 8.63 -18.80
C LYS A 403 -11.86 7.24 -18.21
N VAL A 404 -11.06 6.41 -18.88
CA VAL A 404 -10.78 5.05 -18.37
C VAL A 404 -9.57 5.10 -17.47
N LEU A 405 -9.77 4.63 -16.25
CA LEU A 405 -8.77 4.40 -15.23
C LEU A 405 -8.47 2.90 -15.27
N ALA A 406 -7.24 2.52 -15.62
CA ALA A 406 -6.84 1.12 -15.60
C ALA A 406 -6.31 0.78 -14.20
N GLY A 407 -7.19 0.27 -13.33
CA GLY A 407 -6.87 -0.26 -12.01
C GLY A 407 -6.24 -1.63 -12.09
N VAL A 408 -6.92 -2.67 -11.57
CA VAL A 408 -6.30 -3.99 -11.34
C VAL A 408 -6.16 -4.81 -12.63
N VAL A 409 -5.51 -4.21 -13.63
CA VAL A 409 -4.66 -4.88 -14.58
C VAL A 409 -3.55 -5.58 -13.81
N ILE A 410 -3.25 -6.86 -14.10
CA ILE A 410 -1.98 -7.50 -13.70
C ILE A 410 -0.84 -6.82 -14.47
N LYS A 411 -0.47 -5.63 -13.98
CA LYS A 411 0.69 -4.84 -14.37
C LYS A 411 1.91 -5.65 -13.95
N SER A 412 2.62 -6.21 -14.93
CA SER A 412 3.86 -7.01 -14.83
C SER A 412 4.32 -7.32 -13.39
N THR A 413 4.27 -8.59 -12.99
CA THR A 413 4.68 -9.08 -11.65
C THR A 413 6.13 -8.78 -11.26
N SER A 414 6.91 -8.13 -12.13
CA SER A 414 8.23 -7.59 -11.81
C SER A 414 8.14 -6.17 -11.26
N TYR A 415 8.24 -6.05 -9.93
CA TYR A 415 8.51 -4.79 -9.20
C TYR A 415 9.62 -3.95 -9.86
N LEU A 416 10.67 -4.60 -10.38
CA LEU A 416 11.79 -3.93 -11.04
C LEU A 416 11.38 -3.22 -12.35
N ALA A 417 10.47 -3.82 -13.14
CA ALA A 417 9.98 -3.20 -14.37
C ALA A 417 9.15 -1.95 -14.05
N GLN A 418 8.29 -2.06 -13.03
CA GLN A 418 7.45 -0.97 -12.55
C GLN A 418 8.31 0.18 -11.99
N LYS A 419 9.32 -0.14 -11.18
CA LYS A 419 10.29 0.83 -10.66
C LYS A 419 11.02 1.58 -11.77
N MET A 420 11.63 0.84 -12.69
CA MET A 420 12.36 1.41 -13.82
C MET A 420 11.47 2.32 -14.69
N PHE A 421 10.18 2.00 -14.83
CA PHE A 421 9.22 2.82 -15.58
C PHE A 421 8.68 4.02 -14.78
N GLY A 422 8.57 3.92 -13.45
CA GLY A 422 8.12 4.98 -12.55
C GLY A 422 9.19 6.04 -12.27
N GLU A 423 10.47 5.67 -12.19
CA GLU A 423 11.58 6.63 -12.09
C GLU A 423 11.78 7.44 -13.39
N ASN A 424 11.31 6.89 -14.52
CA ASN A 424 11.51 7.43 -15.87
C ASN A 424 10.17 7.73 -16.56
N LEU A 425 9.48 8.76 -16.07
CA LEU A 425 8.20 9.25 -16.60
C LEU A 425 8.38 10.43 -17.55
N GLY A 426 7.69 10.42 -18.69
CA GLY A 426 7.55 11.58 -19.58
C GLY A 426 6.09 12.04 -19.63
N ASN A 427 5.87 13.35 -19.65
CA ASN A 427 4.55 13.99 -19.62
C ASN A 427 4.08 14.50 -21.00
N PHE A 428 4.83 14.22 -22.07
CA PHE A 428 4.46 14.51 -23.45
C PHE A 428 4.77 13.31 -24.34
N ILE A 429 3.81 12.81 -25.11
CA ILE A 429 4.04 11.73 -26.08
C ILE A 429 4.70 12.35 -27.32
N LEU A 430 5.86 11.82 -27.74
CA LEU A 430 6.59 12.29 -28.91
C LEU A 430 5.94 11.79 -30.20
N HIS A 431 6.30 12.35 -31.36
CA HIS A 431 6.07 11.64 -32.62
C HIS A 431 7.24 10.69 -32.92
N SER A 432 6.94 9.49 -33.39
CA SER A 432 7.90 8.42 -33.67
C SER A 432 7.44 7.54 -34.81
N THR A 433 8.39 7.04 -35.60
CA THR A 433 8.17 6.08 -36.68
C THR A 433 9.22 4.98 -36.56
N ALA A 434 8.85 3.72 -36.74
CA ALA A 434 9.77 2.58 -36.69
C ALA A 434 9.54 1.60 -37.84
N ALA A 435 10.58 1.21 -38.57
CA ALA A 435 10.48 0.24 -39.66
C ALA A 435 11.59 -0.80 -39.53
N ASN A 436 11.32 -2.02 -39.98
CA ASN A 436 12.33 -3.03 -40.25
C ASN A 436 12.14 -3.59 -41.67
N ASN A 437 13.00 -4.53 -42.05
CA ASN A 437 13.06 -5.08 -43.40
C ASN A 437 11.77 -5.85 -43.82
N THR A 438 10.85 -6.13 -42.90
CA THR A 438 9.68 -6.98 -43.12
C THR A 438 8.34 -6.35 -42.73
N MET A 439 8.34 -5.27 -41.94
CA MET A 439 7.14 -4.56 -41.48
C MET A 439 7.40 -3.07 -41.22
N GLU A 440 6.37 -2.26 -41.47
CA GLU A 440 6.30 -0.84 -41.09
C GLU A 440 5.65 -0.62 -39.73
N HIS A 441 5.77 0.61 -39.22
CA HIS A 441 5.23 1.05 -37.94
C HIS A 441 3.73 0.87 -37.84
N GLN A 442 3.28 -0.03 -36.98
CA GLN A 442 1.89 -0.03 -36.53
C GLN A 442 1.78 0.88 -35.31
N SER A 443 1.46 2.16 -35.54
CA SER A 443 1.26 3.14 -34.47
C SER A 443 0.02 2.84 -33.60
N ILE A 444 0.05 3.22 -32.32
CA ILE A 444 -1.09 3.20 -31.40
C ILE A 444 -2.08 4.36 -31.70
N ARG A 445 -1.67 5.38 -32.46
CA ARG A 445 -2.57 6.47 -32.88
C ARG A 445 -2.51 6.71 -34.37
N SER A 446 -3.63 6.47 -35.05
CA SER A 446 -3.81 6.84 -36.46
C SER A 446 -3.48 8.33 -36.67
N GLY A 447 -2.38 8.58 -37.41
CA GLY A 447 -1.90 9.92 -37.75
C GLY A 447 -1.19 10.74 -36.66
N GLN A 448 -0.91 10.18 -35.47
CA GLN A 448 -0.30 10.92 -34.32
C GLN A 448 0.61 10.02 -33.47
N GLY A 449 1.46 9.19 -34.11
CA GLY A 449 2.11 8.07 -33.44
C GLY A 449 3.33 8.42 -32.60
N GLY A 450 3.41 7.92 -31.36
CA GLY A 450 4.57 8.07 -30.46
C GLY A 450 5.09 6.76 -29.89
N ASP A 451 4.58 5.67 -30.43
CA ASP A 451 4.39 4.41 -29.75
C ASP A 451 3.96 3.35 -30.78
N GLY A 452 4.25 2.09 -30.53
CA GLY A 452 3.87 1.02 -31.46
C GLY A 452 4.53 -0.32 -31.20
N LYS A 453 4.29 -1.22 -32.17
CA LYS A 453 4.84 -2.58 -32.22
C LYS A 453 5.61 -2.76 -33.53
N LEU A 454 6.77 -3.42 -33.45
CA LEU A 454 7.60 -3.82 -34.58
C LEU A 454 8.11 -5.24 -34.34
N GLY A 455 7.43 -6.24 -34.92
CA GLY A 455 7.68 -7.65 -34.62
C GLY A 455 7.36 -7.96 -33.16
N ASN A 456 8.34 -8.51 -32.44
CA ASN A 456 8.26 -8.81 -31.01
C ASN A 456 8.78 -7.66 -30.11
N LEU A 457 9.07 -6.49 -30.68
CA LEU A 457 9.44 -5.28 -29.95
C LEU A 457 8.24 -4.33 -29.82
N TYR A 458 7.94 -3.91 -28.58
CA TYR A 458 6.97 -2.86 -28.26
C TYR A 458 7.72 -1.63 -27.76
N PHE A 459 7.21 -0.43 -28.08
CA PHE A 459 7.87 0.81 -27.68
C PHE A 459 6.90 1.96 -27.43
N VAL A 460 7.36 2.92 -26.60
CA VAL A 460 6.74 4.24 -26.43
C VAL A 460 7.83 5.29 -26.19
N ALA A 461 7.74 6.40 -26.91
CA ALA A 461 8.64 7.54 -26.84
C ALA A 461 7.92 8.74 -26.22
N THR A 462 8.49 9.28 -25.15
CA THR A 462 7.94 10.42 -24.41
C THR A 462 9.03 11.45 -24.12
N LYS A 463 8.62 12.65 -23.74
CA LYS A 463 9.48 13.71 -23.22
C LYS A 463 9.01 14.11 -21.83
N ARG A 464 9.96 14.30 -20.91
CA ARG A 464 9.76 14.98 -19.64
C ARG A 464 10.10 16.45 -19.84
N ILE A 465 9.10 17.31 -19.72
CA ILE A 465 9.24 18.76 -20.00
C ILE A 465 10.08 19.45 -18.92
N SER A 466 10.00 19.01 -17.66
CA SER A 466 10.65 19.68 -16.51
C SER A 466 12.18 19.69 -16.55
N ASP A 467 12.81 18.66 -17.12
CA ASP A 467 14.27 18.52 -17.28
C ASP A 467 14.69 18.27 -18.74
N ASN A 468 13.79 18.57 -19.68
CA ASN A 468 13.94 18.42 -21.14
C ASN A 468 14.26 17.00 -21.66
N LYS A 469 14.26 15.95 -20.82
CA LYS A 469 14.70 14.61 -21.23
C LYS A 469 13.75 13.91 -22.20
N LEU A 470 14.30 13.26 -23.22
CA LEU A 470 13.58 12.24 -23.99
C LEU A 470 13.68 10.89 -23.27
N ILE A 471 12.62 10.12 -23.30
CA ILE A 471 12.51 8.83 -22.62
C ILE A 471 11.86 7.83 -23.59
N VAL A 472 12.63 6.83 -24.02
CA VAL A 472 12.17 5.76 -24.89
C VAL A 472 12.09 4.47 -24.07
N LYS A 473 10.88 3.95 -23.89
CA LYS A 473 10.63 2.67 -23.21
C LYS A 473 10.47 1.59 -24.28
N LEU A 474 11.10 0.44 -24.04
CA LEU A 474 11.19 -0.69 -24.96
C LEU A 474 10.85 -1.97 -24.19
N ALA A 475 10.10 -2.89 -24.81
CA ALA A 475 9.86 -4.22 -24.29
C ALA A 475 10.01 -5.24 -25.42
N SER A 476 10.97 -6.16 -25.26
CA SER A 476 11.21 -7.29 -26.17
C SER A 476 10.56 -8.54 -25.60
N VAL A 477 9.71 -9.19 -26.40
CA VAL A 477 9.20 -10.55 -26.14
C VAL A 477 9.78 -11.56 -27.15
N ASP A 478 10.92 -11.22 -27.76
CA ASP A 478 11.65 -12.12 -28.65
C ASP A 478 12.58 -13.04 -27.85
N GLU A 479 12.83 -14.22 -28.40
CA GLU A 479 13.82 -15.17 -27.89
C GLU A 479 15.26 -14.81 -28.26
N ASN A 480 15.43 -13.89 -29.21
CA ASN A 480 16.71 -13.36 -29.67
C ASN A 480 16.92 -11.91 -29.24
N ASP A 481 18.19 -11.51 -29.15
CA ASP A 481 18.57 -10.12 -28.94
C ASP A 481 18.23 -9.24 -30.17
N ILE A 482 17.62 -8.08 -29.96
CA ILE A 482 17.19 -7.15 -31.01
C ILE A 482 18.13 -5.93 -31.05
N LEU A 483 18.81 -5.71 -32.17
CA LEU A 483 19.56 -4.47 -32.39
C LEU A 483 18.61 -3.32 -32.74
N VAL A 484 18.42 -2.39 -31.81
CA VAL A 484 17.64 -1.16 -32.02
C VAL A 484 18.58 -0.04 -32.45
N LYS A 485 18.24 0.61 -33.56
CA LYS A 485 18.83 1.89 -34.02
C LYS A 485 17.72 2.91 -34.11
N ALA A 486 17.90 4.06 -33.48
CA ALA A 486 16.91 5.13 -33.53
C ALA A 486 17.57 6.48 -33.83
N GLN A 487 16.81 7.36 -34.48
CA GLN A 487 17.23 8.69 -34.87
C GLN A 487 16.25 9.73 -34.31
N ILE A 488 16.78 10.70 -33.59
CA ILE A 488 16.06 11.91 -33.20
C ILE A 488 16.09 12.86 -34.39
N GLN A 489 14.99 12.98 -35.13
CA GLN A 489 14.92 13.86 -36.30
C GLN A 489 15.14 15.33 -35.90
N GLY A 490 15.85 16.07 -36.75
CA GLY A 490 16.17 17.49 -36.51
C GLY A 490 17.28 17.75 -35.49
N SER A 491 17.94 16.71 -34.97
CA SER A 491 18.99 16.84 -33.95
C SER A 491 20.39 16.55 -34.51
N THR A 492 21.34 17.45 -34.24
CA THR A 492 22.79 17.22 -34.42
C THR A 492 23.49 16.93 -33.09
N ILE A 493 22.72 16.67 -32.02
CA ILE A 493 23.23 16.50 -30.66
C ILE A 493 24.11 15.25 -30.60
N SER A 494 25.23 15.36 -29.90
CA SER A 494 26.12 14.25 -29.58
C SER A 494 26.39 14.26 -28.08
N ASN A 495 25.78 13.31 -27.36
CA ASN A 495 25.72 13.23 -25.90
C ASN A 495 25.98 11.79 -25.45
N THR A 496 26.38 11.61 -24.20
CA THR A 496 26.38 10.31 -23.52
C THR A 496 25.40 10.36 -22.35
N ASP A 497 24.43 9.46 -22.36
CA ASP A 497 23.44 9.29 -21.31
C ASP A 497 23.40 7.80 -20.86
N VAL A 498 22.29 7.34 -20.30
CA VAL A 498 22.12 5.99 -19.76
C VAL A 498 20.86 5.31 -20.32
N ALA A 499 20.99 4.00 -20.51
CA ALA A 499 19.87 3.09 -20.61
C ALA A 499 19.81 2.17 -19.39
N TYR A 500 18.61 1.94 -18.88
CA TYR A 500 18.32 0.95 -17.85
C TYR A 500 17.76 -0.29 -18.56
N ILE A 501 18.27 -1.48 -18.25
CA ILE A 501 17.85 -2.74 -18.87
C ILE A 501 17.53 -3.74 -17.76
N LEU A 502 16.29 -4.19 -17.71
CA LEU A 502 15.84 -5.28 -16.87
C LEU A 502 15.82 -6.58 -17.69
N THR A 503 16.59 -7.56 -17.24
CA THR A 503 16.64 -8.91 -17.81
C THR A 503 17.07 -9.92 -16.76
N ALA A 504 16.81 -11.20 -17.03
CA ALA A 504 17.38 -12.35 -16.31
C ALA A 504 18.71 -12.84 -16.94
N GLY A 505 19.18 -12.18 -18.01
CA GLY A 505 20.33 -12.57 -18.83
C GLY A 505 19.92 -12.89 -20.26
N SER A 506 20.84 -12.73 -21.22
CA SER A 506 20.57 -13.06 -22.64
C SER A 506 20.26 -14.57 -22.78
N GLY A 507 19.23 -14.90 -23.55
CA GLY A 507 18.69 -16.25 -23.73
C GLY A 507 17.92 -16.82 -22.53
N VAL A 508 17.82 -16.10 -21.41
CA VAL A 508 17.14 -16.60 -20.20
C VAL A 508 15.65 -16.28 -20.25
N ASN A 509 14.81 -17.32 -20.32
CA ASN A 509 13.36 -17.15 -20.32
C ASN A 509 12.86 -16.69 -18.92
N PRO A 510 12.19 -15.52 -18.81
CA PRO A 510 11.82 -14.93 -17.52
C PRO A 510 10.76 -15.73 -16.76
N SER A 511 9.99 -16.60 -17.44
CA SER A 511 9.06 -17.52 -16.77
C SER A 511 9.74 -18.57 -15.87
N LYS A 512 11.07 -18.70 -15.97
CA LYS A 512 11.89 -19.63 -15.18
C LYS A 512 12.76 -18.93 -14.13
N VAL A 513 12.60 -17.62 -13.94
CA VAL A 513 13.47 -16.82 -13.05
C VAL A 513 12.63 -16.00 -12.08
N GLN A 514 12.97 -16.10 -10.81
CA GLN A 514 12.34 -15.36 -9.72
C GLN A 514 13.42 -14.91 -8.74
N ASN A 515 13.30 -13.69 -8.21
CA ASN A 515 14.13 -13.23 -7.11
C ASN A 515 13.62 -13.90 -5.81
N THR A 516 14.50 -14.62 -5.12
CA THR A 516 14.18 -15.35 -3.88
C THR A 516 15.02 -14.81 -2.72
N PHE A 517 14.70 -15.18 -1.48
CA PHE A 517 15.53 -14.83 -0.32
C PHE A 517 16.99 -15.34 -0.44
N THR A 518 17.21 -16.44 -1.16
CA THR A 518 18.55 -17.03 -1.39
C THR A 518 19.23 -16.50 -2.64
N ASN A 519 18.48 -15.97 -3.61
CA ASN A 519 18.99 -15.31 -4.81
C ASN A 519 18.16 -14.06 -5.13
N PRO A 520 18.35 -12.94 -4.41
CA PRO A 520 17.50 -11.75 -4.53
C PRO A 520 17.74 -10.95 -5.82
N ASN A 521 18.75 -11.31 -6.61
CA ASN A 521 19.19 -10.59 -7.81
C ASN A 521 19.16 -11.47 -9.08
N ALA A 522 18.36 -12.53 -9.10
CA ALA A 522 18.24 -13.46 -10.23
C ALA A 522 17.79 -12.76 -11.53
N ALA A 523 16.94 -11.74 -11.41
CA ALA A 523 16.72 -10.68 -12.38
C ALA A 523 17.03 -9.33 -11.73
N SER A 524 17.70 -8.44 -12.47
CA SER A 524 18.14 -7.14 -11.97
C SER A 524 18.15 -6.07 -13.06
N ILE A 525 18.17 -4.80 -12.65
CA ILE A 525 18.28 -3.66 -13.58
C ILE A 525 19.77 -3.34 -13.76
N ALA A 526 20.29 -3.57 -14.95
CA ALA A 526 21.61 -3.09 -15.36
C ALA A 526 21.51 -1.65 -15.87
N THR A 527 22.51 -0.82 -15.55
CA THR A 527 22.68 0.50 -16.19
C THR A 527 23.78 0.38 -17.25
N THR A 528 23.50 0.83 -18.47
CA THR A 528 24.42 0.78 -19.61
C THR A 528 24.57 2.18 -20.20
N PRO A 529 25.79 2.71 -20.37
CA PRO A 529 26.00 3.97 -21.07
C PRO A 529 25.49 3.89 -22.51
N ILE A 530 24.84 4.94 -22.99
CA ILE A 530 24.45 5.08 -24.40
C ILE A 530 25.06 6.35 -24.97
N SER A 531 25.65 6.24 -26.16
CA SER A 531 26.21 7.39 -26.87
C SER A 531 25.33 7.72 -28.08
N VAL A 532 24.91 8.98 -28.15
CA VAL A 532 24.22 9.58 -29.29
C VAL A 532 25.26 10.30 -30.13
N THR A 533 25.26 10.10 -31.44
CA THR A 533 26.11 10.82 -32.40
C THR A 533 25.23 11.33 -33.54
N ASN A 534 25.23 12.64 -33.79
CA ASN A 534 24.37 13.28 -34.79
C ASN A 534 22.89 12.89 -34.65
N GLY A 535 22.38 12.88 -33.42
CA GLY A 535 21.00 12.48 -33.11
C GLY A 535 20.69 10.98 -33.26
N VAL A 536 21.66 10.14 -33.63
CA VAL A 536 21.50 8.67 -33.78
C VAL A 536 22.09 7.94 -32.59
N TRP A 537 21.35 6.96 -32.04
CA TRP A 537 21.86 6.00 -31.08
C TRP A 537 21.55 4.56 -31.51
N SER A 538 22.30 3.61 -30.97
CA SER A 538 22.12 2.18 -31.20
C SER A 538 22.36 1.42 -29.89
N MET A 539 21.52 0.43 -29.60
CA MET A 539 21.76 -0.53 -28.52
C MET A 539 21.18 -1.90 -28.86
N THR A 540 21.77 -2.94 -28.29
CA THR A 540 21.18 -4.28 -28.31
C THR A 540 20.19 -4.39 -27.13
N ILE A 541 18.94 -4.70 -27.43
CA ILE A 541 17.90 -5.06 -26.46
C ILE A 541 17.96 -6.58 -26.28
N PRO A 542 18.30 -7.11 -25.09
CA PRO A 542 18.36 -8.54 -24.89
C PRO A 542 17.02 -9.24 -25.17
N SER A 543 17.05 -10.52 -25.49
CA SER A 543 15.86 -11.38 -25.49
C SER A 543 15.09 -11.24 -24.17
N TRP A 544 13.75 -11.28 -24.23
CA TRP A 544 12.87 -11.23 -23.05
C TRP A 544 13.18 -10.11 -22.03
N SER A 545 13.44 -8.89 -22.51
CA SER A 545 13.87 -7.77 -21.67
C SER A 545 12.96 -6.55 -21.76
N VAL A 546 13.05 -5.69 -20.74
CA VAL A 546 12.46 -4.35 -20.75
C VAL A 546 13.61 -3.35 -20.60
N ALA A 547 13.58 -2.26 -21.38
CA ALA A 547 14.58 -1.22 -21.30
C ALA A 547 13.95 0.19 -21.26
N VAL A 548 14.66 1.12 -20.64
CA VAL A 548 14.37 2.55 -20.70
C VAL A 548 15.63 3.30 -21.08
N VAL A 549 15.62 3.97 -22.24
CA VAL A 549 16.65 4.89 -22.66
C VAL A 549 16.24 6.29 -22.25
N THR A 550 17.03 6.95 -21.41
CA THR A 550 16.87 8.39 -21.12
C THR A 550 17.93 9.17 -21.87
N LEU A 551 17.55 10.23 -22.57
CA LEU A 551 18.45 11.07 -23.35
C LEU A 551 18.27 12.54 -22.99
N SER A 552 19.38 13.21 -22.71
CA SER A 552 19.42 14.66 -22.51
C SER A 552 19.50 15.33 -23.89
N VAL A 553 18.61 16.30 -24.15
CA VAL A 553 18.55 17.08 -25.41
C VAL A 553 18.46 18.57 -25.14
#